data_AF-A0A536BP68-F1
#
_entry.id   AF-A0A536BP68-F1
#
_cell.length_a   1.000
_cell.length_b   1.000
_cell.length_c   1.000
_cell.angle_alpha   90.00
_cell.angle_beta   90.00
_cell.angle_gamma   90.00
#
_symmetry.space_group_name_H-M   'P 1'
#
loop_
_entity.id
_entity.type
_entity.pdbx_description
1 polymer ?
#
loop_
_entity_poly.entity_id
_entity_poly.type
_entity_poly.pdbx_seq_one_letter_code
_entity_poly.pdbx_strand_id
1 'polypeptide(L)'
;MIAEAPSVNDHRRGLVRALISPHPLADALPALFQEDGFTQRFMSAFDAALAPVFATLDNLPTYFDPWLTPPDFLEWLGSWFGLALDDSWSVERRR
;
A
#
# COMPACT_ATOMS: atom_id res chain seq x y z
N MET A 1 -0.91 -13.03 -36.31
CA MET A 1 -0.11 -13.11 -35.07
C MET A 1 -0.64 -12.02 -34.16
N ILE A 2 -1.67 -12.36 -33.40
CA ILE A 2 -2.45 -11.42 -32.60
C ILE A 2 -1.70 -11.31 -31.29
N ALA A 3 -1.09 -10.15 -31.03
CA ALA A 3 -0.50 -9.86 -29.73
C ALA A 3 -1.65 -9.76 -28.73
N GLU A 4 -1.76 -10.76 -27.87
CA GLU A 4 -2.68 -10.78 -26.74
C GLU A 4 -2.38 -9.55 -25.87
N ALA A 5 -3.40 -8.73 -25.59
CA ALA A 5 -3.27 -7.61 -24.67
C ALA A 5 -2.85 -8.18 -23.30
N PRO A 6 -1.90 -7.56 -22.58
CA PRO A 6 -1.49 -8.04 -21.28
C PRO A 6 -2.72 -8.11 -20.38
N SER A 7 -2.99 -9.29 -19.80
CA SER A 7 -4.05 -9.48 -18.83
C SER A 7 -3.79 -8.56 -17.65
N VAL A 8 -4.55 -7.46 -17.56
CA VAL A 8 -4.57 -6.59 -16.39
C VAL A 8 -5.09 -7.42 -15.24
N ASN A 9 -4.17 -8.01 -14.47
CA ASN A 9 -4.47 -8.71 -13.25
C ASN A 9 -4.97 -7.64 -12.26
N ASP A 10 -6.24 -7.72 -11.85
CA ASP A 10 -6.92 -6.75 -10.96
C ASP A 10 -6.40 -6.85 -9.51
N HIS A 11 -5.08 -6.81 -9.32
CA HIS A 11 -4.44 -6.69 -8.01
C HIS A 11 -4.41 -5.21 -7.62
N ARG A 12 -5.59 -4.61 -7.45
CA ARG A 12 -5.68 -3.24 -6.94
C ARG A 12 -5.21 -3.21 -5.49
N ARG A 13 -3.90 -2.99 -5.29
CA ARG A 13 -3.36 -2.30 -4.10
C ARG A 13 -3.96 -0.90 -4.11
N GLY A 14 -5.19 -0.78 -3.63
CA GLY A 14 -6.08 0.35 -3.87
C GLY A 14 -6.73 0.87 -2.61
N LEU A 15 -7.63 1.84 -2.79
CA LEU A 15 -8.33 2.51 -1.70
C LEU A 15 -9.19 1.51 -0.90
N VAL A 16 -8.86 1.35 0.38
CA VAL A 16 -9.72 0.65 1.34
C VAL A 16 -10.84 1.62 1.73
N ARG A 17 -12.09 1.23 1.45
CA ARG A 17 -13.25 2.05 1.79
C ARG A 17 -13.35 2.20 3.30
N ALA A 18 -13.60 3.43 3.75
CA ALA A 18 -13.74 3.79 5.16
C ALA A 18 -12.49 3.47 6.03
N LEU A 19 -11.30 3.50 5.43
CA LEU A 19 -10.05 3.42 6.18
C LEU A 19 -9.87 4.66 7.07
N ILE A 20 -9.69 4.43 8.36
CA ILE A 20 -9.47 5.49 9.35
C ILE A 20 -7.96 5.71 9.48
N SER A 21 -7.54 6.97 9.46
CA SER A 21 -6.14 7.32 9.71
C SER A 21 -5.77 6.98 11.16
N PRO A 22 -4.66 6.24 11.41
CA PRO A 22 -4.14 6.04 12.77
C PRO A 22 -3.52 7.32 13.35
N HIS A 23 -3.28 8.33 12.51
CA HIS A 23 -2.67 9.60 12.87
C HIS A 23 -3.58 10.76 12.41
N PRO A 24 -4.59 11.14 13.20
CA PRO A 24 -5.43 12.29 12.89
C PRO A 24 -4.61 13.59 12.88
N LEU A 25 -4.66 14.32 11.78
CA LEU A 25 -3.87 15.54 11.61
C LEU A 25 -4.33 16.68 12.51
N ALA A 26 -5.62 16.73 12.87
CA ALA A 26 -6.15 17.77 13.73
C ALA A 26 -5.48 17.79 15.11
N ASP A 27 -5.09 16.62 15.64
CA ASP A 27 -4.43 16.49 16.95
C ASP A 27 -3.01 17.05 16.96
N ALA A 28 -2.39 17.20 15.78
CA ALA A 28 -1.07 17.80 15.62
C ALA A 28 -1.11 19.34 15.52
N LEU A 29 -2.30 19.94 15.43
CA LEU A 29 -2.46 21.40 15.35
C LEU A 29 -2.34 22.05 16.75
N PRO A 30 -2.02 23.34 16.83
CA PRO A 30 -2.11 24.09 18.10
C PRO A 30 -3.51 24.02 18.72
N ALA A 31 -3.59 24.04 20.06
CA ALA A 31 -4.84 23.87 20.81
C ALA A 31 -6.01 24.76 20.33
N LEU A 32 -5.72 26.00 19.93
CA LEU A 32 -6.73 26.94 19.38
C LEU A 32 -7.52 26.36 18.19
N PHE A 33 -6.88 25.53 17.37
CA PHE A 33 -7.49 24.92 16.19
C PHE A 33 -8.13 23.55 16.47
N GLN A 34 -7.72 22.88 17.55
CA GLN A 34 -8.28 21.59 17.95
C GLN A 34 -9.72 21.73 18.45
N GLU A 35 -10.03 22.85 19.12
CA GLU A 35 -11.37 23.13 19.68
C GLU A 35 -12.36 23.63 18.62
N ASP A 36 -11.89 23.97 17.41
CA ASP A 36 -12.74 24.47 16.32
C ASP A 36 -13.35 23.32 15.49
N GLY A 37 -14.67 23.19 15.57
CA GLY A 37 -15.40 22.14 14.86
C GLY A 37 -15.32 22.23 13.33
N PHE A 38 -15.09 23.42 12.76
CA PHE A 38 -14.85 23.54 11.32
C PHE A 38 -13.50 22.93 10.93
N THR A 39 -12.44 23.29 11.65
CA THR A 39 -11.08 22.80 11.42
C THR A 39 -11.02 21.28 11.52
N GLN A 40 -11.68 20.68 12.53
CA GLN A 40 -11.80 19.23 12.67
C GLN A 40 -12.39 18.56 11.42
N ARG A 41 -13.52 19.09 10.91
CA ARG A 41 -14.16 18.54 9.69
C ARG A 41 -13.30 18.77 8.44
N PHE A 42 -12.66 19.93 8.34
CA PHE A 42 -11.77 20.24 7.22
C PHE A 42 -10.57 19.28 7.17
N MET A 43 -9.94 19.03 8.32
CA MET A 43 -8.79 18.11 8.42
C MET A 43 -9.18 16.65 8.13
N SER A 44 -10.41 16.24 8.44
CA SER A 44 -10.86 14.87 8.19
C SER A 44 -10.78 14.42 6.72
N ALA A 45 -10.88 15.36 5.77
CA ALA A 45 -10.69 15.06 4.34
C ALA A 45 -9.24 14.69 4.02
N PHE A 46 -8.27 15.34 4.68
CA PHE A 46 -6.85 15.03 4.54
C PHE A 46 -6.50 13.71 5.24
N ASP A 47 -7.08 13.45 6.41
CA ASP A 47 -6.93 12.17 7.11
C ASP A 47 -7.40 11.01 6.23
N ALA A 48 -8.57 11.16 5.58
CA ALA A 48 -9.09 10.16 4.65
C ALA A 48 -8.19 9.96 3.42
N ALA A 49 -7.58 11.03 2.91
CA ALA A 49 -6.66 10.96 1.77
C ALA A 49 -5.32 10.30 2.12
N LEU A 50 -4.81 10.52 3.34
CA LEU A 50 -3.51 10.00 3.79
C LEU A 50 -3.60 8.61 4.42
N ALA A 51 -4.75 8.19 4.95
CA ALA A 51 -4.91 6.89 5.60
C ALA A 51 -4.38 5.70 4.76
N PRO A 52 -4.63 5.61 3.43
CA PRO A 52 -4.08 4.54 2.60
C PRO A 52 -2.55 4.56 2.48
N VAL A 53 -1.94 5.76 2.55
CA VAL A 53 -0.48 5.90 2.54
C VAL A 53 0.10 5.35 3.84
N PHE A 54 -0.45 5.73 4.99
CA PHE A 54 -0.03 5.17 6.28
C PHE A 54 -0.19 3.66 6.32
N ALA A 55 -1.34 3.13 5.89
CA ALA A 55 -1.54 1.69 5.81
C ALA A 55 -0.52 0.99 4.90
N THR A 56 -0.11 1.61 3.79
CA THR A 56 0.94 1.06 2.93
C THR A 56 2.29 1.04 3.63
N LEU A 57 2.64 2.12 4.32
CA LEU A 57 3.92 2.25 5.04
C LEU A 57 4.00 1.30 6.24
N ASP A 58 2.92 1.17 7.00
CA ASP A 58 2.83 0.24 8.15
C ASP A 58 3.00 -1.21 7.71
N ASN A 59 2.55 -1.54 6.49
CA ASN A 59 2.70 -2.86 5.91
C ASN A 59 3.96 -3.02 5.04
N LEU A 60 4.79 -1.98 4.87
CA LEU A 60 5.98 -2.03 4.02
C LEU A 60 6.93 -3.20 4.38
N PRO A 61 7.20 -3.51 5.67
CA PRO A 61 8.07 -4.64 6.02
C PRO A 61 7.59 -5.98 5.45
N THR A 62 6.28 -6.16 5.26
CA THR A 62 5.70 -7.40 4.71
C THR A 62 6.03 -7.62 3.23
N TYR A 63 6.35 -6.55 2.49
CA TYR A 63 6.79 -6.66 1.09
C TYR A 63 8.21 -7.22 0.98
N PHE A 64 9.02 -7.12 2.04
CA PHE A 64 10.38 -7.64 2.08
C PHE A 64 10.48 -9.08 2.61
N ASP A 65 9.38 -9.65 3.12
CA ASP A 65 9.28 -11.06 3.46
C ASP A 65 8.72 -11.84 2.26
N PRO A 66 9.50 -12.74 1.62
CA PRO A 66 9.03 -13.54 0.49
C PRO A 66 7.75 -14.34 0.79
N TRP A 67 7.53 -14.75 2.05
CA TRP A 67 6.34 -15.52 2.42
C TRP A 67 5.06 -14.68 2.53
N LEU A 68 5.19 -13.38 2.80
CA LEU A 68 4.06 -12.46 2.98
C LEU A 68 3.83 -11.57 1.77
N THR A 69 4.86 -11.31 0.98
CA THR A 69 4.78 -10.41 -0.16
C THR A 69 3.86 -10.94 -1.27
N PRO A 70 3.16 -10.04 -2.00
CA PRO A 70 2.40 -10.40 -3.18
C PRO A 70 3.25 -11.13 -4.25
N PRO A 71 2.70 -12.13 -4.96
CA PRO A 71 3.47 -12.89 -5.95
C PRO A 71 4.09 -12.04 -7.07
N ASP A 72 3.46 -10.93 -7.47
CA ASP A 72 3.95 -9.99 -8.48
C ASP A 72 5.17 -9.18 -8.02
N PHE A 73 5.46 -9.15 -6.71
CA PHE A 73 6.57 -8.40 -6.14
C PHE A 73 7.85 -9.23 -5.99
N LEU A 74 7.74 -10.57 -6.04
CA LEU A 74 8.85 -11.49 -5.84
C LEU A 74 9.99 -11.29 -6.84
N GLU A 75 9.65 -11.03 -8.12
CA GLU A 75 10.66 -10.81 -9.17
C GLU A 75 11.52 -9.57 -8.86
N TRP A 76 10.87 -8.47 -8.48
CA TRP A 76 11.58 -7.25 -8.10
C TRP A 76 12.43 -7.45 -6.85
N LEU A 77 11.92 -8.15 -5.82
CA LEU A 77 12.68 -8.45 -4.61
C LEU A 77 13.88 -9.37 -4.91
N GLY A 78 13.69 -10.40 -5.73
CA GLY A 78 14.75 -11.32 -6.16
C GLY A 78 15.87 -10.60 -6.93
N SER A 79 15.53 -9.57 -7.70
CA SER A 79 16.51 -8.77 -8.45
C SER A 79 17.54 -8.07 -7.56
N TRP A 80 17.18 -7.72 -6.31
CA TRP A 80 18.11 -7.12 -5.34
C TRP A 80 19.22 -8.08 -4.91
N PHE A 81 18.95 -9.38 -4.97
CA PHE A 81 19.89 -10.44 -4.63
C PHE A 81 20.52 -11.10 -5.85
N GLY A 82 20.24 -10.59 -7.06
CA GLY A 82 20.71 -11.17 -8.32
C GLY A 82 20.08 -12.52 -8.66
N LEU A 83 18.90 -12.83 -8.09
CA LEU A 83 18.14 -14.04 -8.41
C LEU A 83 17.31 -13.82 -9.67
N ALA A 84 17.40 -14.74 -10.62
CA ALA A 84 16.48 -14.83 -11.74
C ALA A 84 15.40 -15.86 -11.39
N LEU A 85 14.19 -15.37 -11.09
CA LEU A 85 13.03 -16.21 -10.81
C LEU A 85 12.33 -16.55 -12.13
N ASP A 86 12.17 -17.84 -12.40
CA ASP A 86 11.49 -18.32 -13.60
C ASP A 86 9.97 -18.25 -13.40
N ASP A 87 9.25 -17.59 -14.31
CA ASP A 87 7.79 -17.48 -14.29
C ASP A 87 7.08 -18.84 -14.38
N SER A 88 7.75 -19.85 -14.93
CA SER A 88 7.24 -21.22 -14.99
C SER A 88 7.24 -21.91 -13.62
N TRP A 89 7.92 -21.36 -12.60
CA TRP A 89 7.97 -21.93 -11.26
C TRP A 89 6.69 -21.60 -10.47
N SER A 90 6.29 -22.55 -9.62
CA SER A 90 5.23 -22.30 -8.64
C SER A 90 5.61 -21.12 -7.74
N VAL A 91 4.61 -20.43 -7.20
CA VAL A 91 4.85 -19.26 -6.31
C VAL A 91 5.67 -19.69 -5.10
N GLU A 92 5.40 -20.87 -4.55
CA GLU A 92 6.11 -21.43 -3.39
C GLU A 92 7.61 -21.63 -3.66
N ARG A 93 8.00 -21.89 -4.91
CA ARG A 93 9.41 -22.04 -5.30
C ARG A 93 10.09 -20.70 -5.58
N ARG A 94 9.31 -19.67 -5.90
CA ARG A 94 9.79 -18.30 -6.12
C ARG A 94 9.94 -17.48 -4.82
N ARG A 95 9.39 -17.98 -3.72
CA ARG A 95 9.56 -17.44 -2.36
C ARG A 95 10.81 -18.01 -1.70
#